data_AF-Q3KZ90-F1
#
_entry.id   AF-Q3KZ90-F1
#
_cell.length_a   1.000
_cell.length_b   1.000
_cell.length_c   1.000
_cell.angle_alpha   90.00
_cell.angle_beta   90.00
_cell.angle_gamma   90.00
#
_symmetry.space_group_name_H-M   'P 1'
#
loop_
_entity.id
_entity.type
_entity.pdbx_description
1 polymer ?
#
loop_
_entity_poly.entity_id
_entity_poly.type
_entity_poly.pdbx_seq_one_letter_code
_entity_poly.pdbx_strand_id
1 'polypeptide(L)'
;SKAIYEESAKSLIYSSVCYSKLAKNPFRVVKTHDDFSKVTDEWILHNNLVSKPDVLIKRRGKLGLVFAGLKWADLQDRINNLLGNEFTIGTSCGVLDRFLIEPFVPHEQVTKKETDCSGFLI
;
A
#
# COMPACT_ATOMS: atom_id res chain seq x y z
N SER A 1 22.60 -2.57 8.40
CA SER A 1 21.56 -3.06 7.47
C SER A 1 20.99 -1.87 6.70
N LYS A 2 20.49 -2.08 5.47
CA LYS A 2 19.84 -1.04 4.65
C LYS A 2 18.37 -1.39 4.45
N ALA A 3 17.49 -0.39 4.51
CA ALA A 3 16.07 -0.58 4.21
C ALA A 3 15.87 -0.76 2.69
N ILE A 4 14.84 -1.52 2.32
CA ILE A 4 14.43 -1.74 0.93
C ILE A 4 12.96 -1.36 0.76
N TYR A 5 12.59 -1.02 -0.47
CA TYR A 5 11.22 -0.70 -0.84
C TYR A 5 10.29 -1.91 -0.69
N GLU A 6 9.01 -1.64 -0.49
CA GLU A 6 7.99 -2.68 -0.31
C GLU A 6 7.84 -3.52 -1.58
N GLU A 7 7.91 -2.91 -2.75
CA GLU A 7 7.96 -3.63 -4.04
C GLU A 7 9.13 -4.61 -4.09
N SER A 8 10.35 -4.15 -3.80
CA SER A 8 11.55 -5.00 -3.86
C SER A 8 11.48 -6.14 -2.85
N ALA A 9 10.94 -5.87 -1.65
CA ALA A 9 10.70 -6.89 -0.63
C ALA A 9 9.69 -7.94 -1.10
N LYS A 10 8.57 -7.52 -1.72
CA LYS A 10 7.56 -8.43 -2.27
C LYS A 10 8.11 -9.28 -3.40
N SER A 11 8.83 -8.67 -4.35
CA SER A 11 9.52 -9.37 -5.43
C SER A 11 10.45 -10.46 -4.90
N LEU A 12 11.21 -10.17 -3.85
CA LEU A 12 12.11 -11.14 -3.22
C LEU A 12 11.33 -12.28 -2.55
N ILE A 13 10.27 -11.98 -1.79
CA ILE A 13 9.44 -12.99 -1.15
C ILE A 13 8.77 -13.89 -2.20
N TYR A 14 8.18 -13.31 -3.23
CA TYR A 14 7.46 -14.05 -4.28
C TYR A 14 8.36 -14.95 -5.11
N SER A 15 9.63 -14.60 -5.27
CA SER A 15 10.62 -15.40 -5.99
C SER A 15 11.31 -16.44 -5.12
N SER A 16 11.54 -16.14 -3.83
CA SER A 16 12.38 -16.99 -2.95
C SER A 16 11.60 -17.94 -2.07
N VAL A 17 10.35 -17.59 -1.69
CA VAL A 17 9.56 -18.40 -0.75
C VAL A 17 8.72 -19.42 -1.52
N CYS A 18 9.08 -20.70 -1.40
CA CYS A 18 8.27 -21.81 -1.89
C CYS A 18 7.25 -22.23 -0.83
N TYR A 19 6.15 -21.48 -0.74
CA TYR A 19 5.03 -21.78 0.15
C TYR A 19 3.73 -21.84 -0.65
N SER A 20 3.07 -23.00 -0.64
CA SER A 20 1.90 -23.26 -1.49
C SER A 20 0.69 -22.39 -1.17
N LYS A 21 0.58 -21.88 0.07
CA LYS A 21 -0.51 -20.96 0.47
C LYS A 21 -0.13 -19.47 0.37
N LEU A 22 1.01 -19.14 -0.24
CA LEU A 22 1.40 -17.75 -0.46
C LEU A 22 0.52 -17.14 -1.55
N ALA A 23 -0.36 -16.20 -1.17
CA ALA A 23 -1.08 -15.40 -2.13
C ALA A 23 -0.13 -14.42 -2.82
N LYS A 24 0.08 -14.59 -4.13
CA LYS A 24 0.90 -13.70 -4.95
C LYS A 24 0.00 -12.74 -5.72
N ASN A 25 -0.28 -11.59 -5.12
CA ASN A 25 -1.02 -10.53 -5.81
C ASN A 25 -0.08 -9.71 -6.69
N PRO A 26 -0.49 -9.33 -7.92
CA PRO A 26 0.29 -8.42 -8.74
C PRO A 26 0.39 -7.05 -8.08
N PHE A 27 1.43 -6.32 -8.44
CA PHE A 27 1.61 -4.94 -8.01
C PHE A 27 2.26 -4.13 -9.13
N ARG A 28 2.03 -2.82 -9.12
CA ARG A 28 2.67 -1.87 -10.03
C ARG A 28 3.20 -0.70 -9.24
N VAL A 29 4.34 -0.17 -9.64
CA VAL A 29 4.87 1.07 -9.09
C VAL A 29 4.71 2.17 -10.13
N VAL A 30 4.27 3.34 -9.67
CA VAL A 30 4.30 4.58 -10.45
C VAL A 30 5.17 5.62 -9.74
N LYS A 31 5.87 6.43 -10.54
CA LYS A 31 6.80 7.48 -10.11
C LYS A 31 6.46 8.82 -10.77
N THR A 32 7.02 9.91 -10.26
CA THR A 32 6.75 11.31 -10.69
C THR A 32 6.82 11.56 -12.19
N HIS A 33 7.68 10.84 -12.93
CA HIS A 33 7.88 11.05 -14.37
C HIS A 33 7.28 9.96 -15.24
N ASP A 34 6.46 9.07 -14.67
CA ASP A 34 5.83 8.00 -15.42
C ASP A 34 4.62 8.52 -16.21
N ASP A 35 4.45 7.99 -17.41
CA ASP A 35 3.28 8.24 -18.23
C ASP A 35 2.16 7.27 -17.83
N PHE A 36 1.13 7.81 -17.16
CA PHE A 36 0.03 7.02 -16.61
C PHE A 36 -0.89 6.45 -17.71
N SER A 37 -0.84 6.98 -18.93
CA SER A 37 -1.57 6.40 -20.08
C SER A 37 -1.06 5.00 -20.45
N LYS A 38 0.17 4.66 -20.03
CA LYS A 38 0.78 3.33 -20.22
C LYS A 38 0.35 2.33 -19.13
N VAL A 39 -0.54 2.70 -18.22
CA VAL A 39 -1.13 1.79 -17.23
C VAL A 39 -2.28 1.05 -17.92
N THR A 40 -1.94 -0.07 -18.56
CA THR A 40 -2.90 -0.91 -19.32
C THR A 40 -3.06 -2.29 -18.70
N ASP A 41 -2.59 -2.49 -17.47
CA ASP A 41 -2.71 -3.76 -16.76
C ASP A 41 -4.20 -4.08 -16.52
N GLU A 42 -4.69 -5.19 -17.09
CA GLU A 42 -6.10 -5.60 -17.01
C GLU A 42 -6.64 -5.64 -15.57
N TRP A 43 -5.81 -6.06 -14.61
CA TRP A 43 -6.18 -6.14 -13.20
C TRP A 43 -6.30 -4.76 -12.54
N ILE A 44 -5.66 -3.72 -13.09
CA ILE A 44 -5.83 -2.33 -12.63
C ILE A 44 -7.14 -1.77 -13.16
N LEU A 45 -7.46 -2.03 -14.43
CA LEU A 45 -8.63 -1.45 -15.09
C LEU A 45 -9.95 -2.00 -14.55
N HIS A 46 -10.00 -3.28 -14.15
CA HIS A 46 -11.25 -3.95 -13.80
C HIS A 46 -11.51 -4.06 -12.28
N ASN A 47 -10.45 -4.08 -11.45
CA ASN A 47 -10.61 -4.34 -10.01
C ASN A 47 -10.73 -3.06 -9.19
N ASN A 48 -11.14 -3.22 -7.94
CA ASN A 48 -10.90 -2.21 -6.91
C ASN A 48 -9.45 -2.33 -6.46
N LEU A 49 -8.84 -1.19 -6.15
CA LEU A 49 -7.41 -1.07 -5.96
C LEU A 49 -7.09 -0.48 -4.60
N VAL A 50 -5.85 -0.72 -4.17
CA VAL A 50 -5.22 0.00 -3.08
C VAL A 50 -3.93 0.64 -3.58
N SER A 51 -3.66 1.88 -3.18
CA SER A 51 -2.36 2.51 -3.35
C SER A 51 -1.86 3.17 -2.07
N LYS A 52 -0.54 3.19 -1.93
CA LYS A 52 0.17 3.80 -0.81
C LYS A 52 1.58 4.22 -1.24
N PRO A 53 2.16 5.27 -0.63
CA PRO A 53 3.54 5.64 -0.89
C PRO A 53 4.50 4.51 -0.53
N ASP A 54 5.50 4.30 -1.38
CA ASP A 54 6.58 3.34 -1.22
C ASP A 54 7.92 4.06 -1.09
N VAL A 55 7.97 5.01 -0.15
CA VAL A 55 9.12 5.90 0.12
C VAL A 55 9.70 5.66 1.53
N LEU A 56 9.60 4.42 2.01
CA LEU A 56 10.12 3.98 3.32
C LEU A 56 9.50 4.69 4.54
N ILE A 57 8.31 5.27 4.38
CA ILE A 57 7.54 5.88 5.48
C ILE A 57 6.67 4.85 6.21
N LYS A 58 6.57 5.02 7.54
CA LYS A 58 5.71 4.18 8.40
C LYS A 58 4.38 4.88 8.70
N ARG A 59 3.44 4.13 9.28
CA ARG A 59 2.12 4.63 9.74
C ARG A 59 1.24 5.24 8.64
N ARG A 60 1.43 4.84 7.38
CA ARG A 60 0.69 5.32 6.20
C ARG A 60 -0.84 5.35 6.43
N GLY A 61 -1.41 4.31 7.05
CA GLY A 61 -2.84 4.27 7.38
C GLY A 61 -3.28 5.38 8.34
N LYS A 62 -2.52 5.63 9.41
CA LYS A 62 -2.82 6.72 10.37
C LYS A 62 -2.56 8.11 9.77
N LEU A 63 -1.67 8.19 8.78
CA LEU A 63 -1.34 9.43 8.06
C LEU A 63 -2.32 9.72 6.90
N GLY A 64 -3.32 8.87 6.67
CA GLY A 64 -4.25 9.05 5.53
C GLY A 64 -3.61 8.82 4.16
N LEU A 65 -2.45 8.14 4.11
CA LEU A 65 -1.69 7.85 2.90
C LEU A 65 -1.93 6.42 2.38
N VAL A 66 -3.13 5.89 2.63
CA VAL A 66 -3.58 4.60 2.09
C VAL A 66 -4.93 4.83 1.43
N PHE A 67 -4.97 4.72 0.11
CA PHE A 67 -6.18 4.86 -0.70
C PHE A 67 -6.64 3.48 -1.09
N ALA A 68 -7.75 3.00 -0.53
CA ALA A 68 -8.20 1.62 -0.68
C ALA A 68 -9.63 1.56 -1.22
N GLY A 69 -9.94 0.54 -2.02
CA GLY A 69 -11.27 0.28 -2.55
C GLY A 69 -11.67 1.17 -3.73
N LEU A 70 -10.72 1.86 -4.37
CA LEU A 70 -10.98 2.80 -5.47
C LEU A 70 -10.84 2.14 -6.85
N LYS A 71 -11.54 2.64 -7.86
CA LYS A 71 -11.27 2.32 -9.27
C LYS A 71 -10.05 3.09 -9.78
N TRP A 72 -9.50 2.65 -10.91
CA TRP A 72 -8.28 3.25 -11.47
C TRP A 72 -8.39 4.76 -11.65
N ALA A 73 -9.47 5.28 -12.25
CA ALA A 73 -9.64 6.72 -12.46
C ALA A 73 -9.52 7.54 -11.16
N ASP A 74 -10.29 7.19 -10.14
CA ASP A 74 -10.24 7.88 -8.84
C ASP A 74 -8.88 7.73 -8.16
N LEU A 75 -8.27 6.54 -8.24
CA LEU A 75 -6.96 6.29 -7.65
C LEU A 75 -5.86 7.10 -8.35
N GLN A 76 -5.93 7.17 -9.67
CA GLN A 76 -5.01 7.92 -10.52
C GLN A 76 -5.03 9.40 -10.12
N ASP A 77 -6.22 9.98 -9.96
CA ASP A 77 -6.37 11.36 -9.52
C ASP A 77 -5.81 11.58 -8.11
N ARG A 78 -6.03 10.65 -7.17
CA ARG A 78 -5.44 10.72 -5.82
C ARG A 78 -3.91 10.69 -5.86
N ILE A 79 -3.33 9.81 -6.69
CA ILE A 79 -1.88 9.72 -6.85
C ILE A 79 -1.34 11.01 -7.47
N ASN A 80 -1.91 11.48 -8.58
CA ASN A 80 -1.48 12.70 -9.27
C ASN A 80 -1.48 13.94 -8.36
N ASN A 81 -2.45 14.05 -7.46
CA ASN A 81 -2.53 15.17 -6.52
C ASN A 81 -1.44 15.18 -5.44
N LEU A 82 -0.76 14.05 -5.21
CA LEU A 82 0.25 13.90 -4.16
C LEU A 82 1.65 13.61 -4.69
N LEU A 83 1.75 13.04 -5.88
CA LEU A 83 2.99 12.62 -6.49
C LEU A 83 3.88 13.83 -6.76
N GLY A 84 5.12 13.78 -6.27
CA GLY A 84 6.07 14.88 -6.38
C GLY A 84 5.94 15.97 -5.31
N ASN A 85 4.93 15.91 -4.45
CA ASN A 85 4.77 16.87 -3.35
C ASN A 85 5.65 16.50 -2.15
N GLU A 86 6.09 17.52 -1.40
CA GLU A 86 6.72 17.35 -0.10
C GLU A 86 5.71 16.90 0.97
N PHE A 87 6.17 16.05 1.87
CA PHE A 87 5.39 15.54 2.99
C PHE A 87 6.25 15.46 4.25
N THR A 88 5.73 16.03 5.34
CA THR A 88 6.44 16.11 6.62
C THR A 88 5.82 15.16 7.65
N ILE A 89 6.66 14.32 8.27
CA ILE A 89 6.30 13.42 9.37
C ILE A 89 7.18 13.76 10.57
N GLY A 90 6.61 14.44 11.56
CA GLY A 90 7.36 14.91 12.71
C GLY A 90 8.44 15.90 12.28
N THR A 91 9.72 15.54 12.45
CA THR A 91 10.87 16.37 12.06
C THR A 91 11.46 16.00 10.70
N SER A 92 10.95 14.95 10.03
CA SER A 92 11.45 14.50 8.73
C SER A 92 10.56 15.03 7.60
N CYS A 93 11.16 15.66 6.60
CA CYS A 93 10.51 16.06 5.35
C CYS A 93 11.09 15.25 4.19
N GLY A 94 10.27 14.89 3.21
CA GLY A 94 10.69 14.23 1.99
C GLY A 94 9.60 14.30 0.91
N VAL A 95 9.92 13.84 -0.29
CA VAL A 95 9.01 13.89 -1.45
C VAL A 95 8.28 12.56 -1.59
N LEU A 96 6.99 12.61 -1.91
CA LEU A 96 6.20 11.43 -2.31
C LEU A 96 6.40 11.17 -3.81
N ASP A 97 7.54 10.62 -4.20
CA ASP A 97 7.92 10.41 -5.61
C ASP A 97 7.57 9.01 -6.15
N ARG A 98 7.02 8.14 -5.30
CA ARG A 98 6.79 6.73 -5.60
C ARG A 98 5.56 6.16 -4.88
N PHE A 99 4.66 5.55 -5.65
CA PHE A 99 3.47 4.86 -5.15
C PHE A 99 3.43 3.41 -5.61
N LEU A 100 3.03 2.52 -4.72
CA LEU A 100 2.72 1.13 -5.01
C LEU A 100 1.21 0.97 -5.19
N ILE A 101 0.78 0.28 -6.23
CA ILE A 101 -0.61 -0.04 -6.56
C ILE A 101 -0.77 -1.56 -6.49
N GLU A 102 -1.84 -2.03 -5.87
CA GLU A 102 -2.16 -3.45 -5.72
C GLU A 102 -3.69 -3.67 -5.81
N PRO A 103 -4.16 -4.89 -6.11
CA PRO A 103 -5.57 -5.22 -5.95
C PRO A 103 -6.03 -5.01 -4.50
N PHE A 104 -7.21 -4.42 -4.33
CA PHE A 104 -7.87 -4.38 -3.03
C PHE A 104 -8.42 -5.76 -2.68
N VAL A 105 -8.11 -6.25 -1.49
CA VAL A 105 -8.63 -7.51 -0.96
C VAL A 105 -9.66 -7.19 0.13
N PRO A 106 -10.96 -7.35 -0.14
CA PRO A 106 -11.99 -7.17 0.87
C PRO A 106 -11.79 -8.14 2.03
N HIS A 107 -11.81 -7.60 3.25
CA HIS A 107 -11.72 -8.40 4.47
C HIS A 107 -12.50 -7.71 5.58
N GLU A 108 -13.17 -8.50 6.39
CA GLU A 108 -13.84 -8.01 7.58
C GLU A 108 -12.85 -7.92 8.75
N GLN A 109 -12.98 -6.87 9.55
CA GLN A 109 -12.24 -6.79 10.80
C GLN A 109 -12.92 -7.70 11.82
N VAL A 110 -12.25 -8.79 12.20
CA VAL A 110 -12.57 -9.47 13.44
C VAL A 110 -11.96 -8.66 14.57
N THR A 111 -12.75 -7.77 15.16
CA THR A 111 -12.35 -7.04 16.36
C THR A 111 -12.04 -8.06 17.45
N LYS A 112 -10.77 -8.15 17.87
CA LYS A 112 -10.42 -8.80 19.13
C LYS A 112 -11.05 -7.95 20.23
N LYS A 113 -12.23 -8.33 20.70
CA LYS A 113 -12.73 -7.81 21.97
C LYS A 113 -11.68 -8.21 23.01
N GLU A 114 -11.11 -7.22 23.71
CA GLU A 114 -10.42 -7.49 24.95
C GLU A 114 -11.40 -8.29 25.82
N THR A 115 -11.09 -9.57 26.04
CA THR A 115 -11.72 -10.31 27.12
C THR A 115 -11.29 -9.62 28.39
N ASP A 116 -12.23 -8.87 28.97
CA ASP A 116 -12.10 -8.22 30.26
C ASP A 116 -11.72 -9.29 31.30
N CYS A 117 -10.47 -9.26 31.75
CA CYS A 117 -10.00 -10.04 32.90
C CYS A 117 -10.52 -9.37 34.19
N SER A 118 -11.84 -9.28 34.34
CA SER A 118 -12.53 -8.78 35.54
C SER A 118 -13.32 -9.90 36.23
N GLY A 119 -12.75 -11.10 36.26
CA GLY A 119 -13.41 -12.30 36.78
C GLY A 119 -12.47 -13.27 37.47
N PHE A 120 -11.63 -12.80 38.39
CA PHE A 120 -11.04 -13.64 39.45
C PHE A 120 -10.81 -12.77 40.69
N LEU A 121 -11.88 -12.56 41.45
CA LEU A 121 -11.77 -12.20 42.87
C LEU A 121 -11.98 -13.50 43.65
N ILE A 122 -10.88 -13.93 44.30
CA ILE A 122 -10.72 -14.81 45.47
C ILE A 122 -11.60 -16.07 45.53
#